data_AF-A0A438GTT9-F1
#
_entry.id   AF-A0A438GTT9-F1
#
_cell.length_a   1.000
_cell.length_b   1.000
_cell.length_c   1.000
_cell.angle_alpha   90.00
_cell.angle_beta   90.00
_cell.angle_gamma   90.00
#
_symmetry.space_group_name_H-M   'P 1'
#
loop_
_entity.id
_entity.type
_entity.pdbx_description
1 polymer ?
#
loop_
_entity_poly.entity_id
_entity_poly.type
_entity_poly.pdbx_seq_one_letter_code
_entity_poly.pdbx_strand_id
1 'polypeptide(L)' 'MGCLINKFFTYDSVVPHKANSSHFKNMIINAQQVATGIESLSPYEIKNKYLDMEYNDMEAYVNL' A
#
# COMPACT_ATOMS: atom_id res chain seq x y z
N MET A 1 -0.70 -14.51 -8.93
CA MET A 1 0.02 -13.36 -8.35
C MET A 1 1.55 -13.48 -8.32
N GLY A 2 2.15 -14.65 -8.14
CA GLY A 2 3.63 -14.77 -8.07
C GLY A 2 4.40 -14.19 -9.28
N CYS A 3 3.89 -14.36 -10.50
CA CYS A 3 4.50 -13.77 -11.71
C CYS A 3 4.44 -12.23 -11.73
N LEU A 4 3.32 -11.62 -11.29
CA LEU A 4 3.17 -10.16 -11.25
C LEU A 4 4.06 -9.53 -10.18
N ILE A 5 4.14 -10.17 -9.01
CA ILE A 5 5.02 -9.73 -7.93
C ILE A 5 6.48 -9.79 -8.39
N ASN A 6 6.90 -10.89 -9.04
CA ASN A 6 8.28 -11.01 -9.53
C ASN A 6 8.66 -9.91 -10.54
N LYS A 7 7.71 -9.48 -11.39
CA LYS A 7 7.92 -8.36 -12.32
C LYS A 7 8.21 -7.04 -11.58
N PHE A 8 7.43 -6.70 -10.56
CA PHE A 8 7.67 -5.51 -9.73
C PHE A 8 9.07 -5.53 -9.11
N PHE A 9 9.46 -6.65 -8.50
CA PHE A 9 10.79 -6.77 -7.89
C PHE A 9 11.94 -6.66 -8.91
N THR A 10 11.74 -7.18 -10.12
CA THR A 10 12.77 -7.17 -11.17
C THR A 10 12.89 -5.81 -11.84
N TYR A 11 11.78 -5.20 -12.25
CA TYR A 11 11.79 -3.95 -13.01
C TYR A 11 12.09 -2.73 -12.14
N ASP A 12 11.53 -2.68 -10.93
CA ASP A 12 11.75 -1.57 -10.00
C ASP A 12 12.96 -1.79 -9.09
N SER A 13 13.78 -2.82 -9.39
CA SER A 13 15.00 -3.15 -8.64
C SER A 13 14.78 -3.30 -7.13
N VAL A 14 13.61 -3.80 -6.73
CA VAL A 14 13.28 -4.02 -5.31
C VAL A 14 13.96 -5.30 -4.84
N VAL A 15 14.68 -5.23 -3.72
CA VAL A 15 15.44 -6.37 -3.21
C VAL A 15 14.48 -7.48 -2.74
N PRO A 16 14.66 -8.75 -3.15
CA PRO A 16 13.73 -9.84 -2.85
C PRO A 16 13.39 -10.03 -1.37
N HIS A 17 14.34 -9.77 -0.46
CA HIS A 17 14.10 -9.92 0.98
C HIS A 17 13.01 -8.98 1.53
N LYS A 18 12.63 -7.91 0.80
CA LYS A 18 11.51 -7.03 1.18
C LYS A 18 10.17 -7.75 1.22
N ALA A 19 10.02 -8.85 0.46
CA ALA A 19 8.85 -9.71 0.50
C ALA A 19 8.65 -10.39 1.86
N ASN A 20 9.68 -10.48 2.69
CA ASN A 20 9.58 -11.07 4.04
C ASN A 20 8.98 -10.11 5.07
N SER A 21 8.90 -8.80 4.76
CA SER A 21 8.35 -7.81 5.68
C SER A 21 6.88 -8.07 6.00
N SER A 22 6.47 -7.79 7.23
CA SER A 22 5.07 -7.84 7.65
C SER A 22 4.20 -6.92 6.79
N HIS A 23 4.70 -5.72 6.46
CA HIS A 23 4.01 -4.76 5.60
C HIS A 23 3.70 -5.32 4.21
N PHE A 24 4.68 -5.95 3.55
CA PHE A 24 4.45 -6.55 2.24
C PHE A 24 3.41 -7.67 2.31
N LYS A 25 3.52 -8.56 3.31
CA LYS A 25 2.55 -9.66 3.49
C LYS A 25 1.13 -9.13 3.73
N ASN A 26 0.99 -8.13 4.60
CA ASN A 26 -0.30 -7.49 4.89
C ASN A 26 -0.88 -6.80 3.64
N MET A 27 -0.04 -6.14 2.84
CA MET A 27 -0.46 -5.53 1.58
C MET A 27 -1.04 -6.57 0.62
N ILE A 28 -0.40 -7.73 0.47
CA ILE A 28 -0.90 -8.80 -0.41
C ILE A 28 -2.21 -9.38 0.12
N ILE A 29 -2.32 -9.63 1.42
CA ILE A 29 -3.55 -10.16 2.05
C ILE A 29 -4.72 -9.18 1.85
N ASN A 30 -4.50 -7.90 2.16
CA ASN A 30 -5.52 -6.87 1.98
C ASN A 30 -5.90 -6.69 0.51
N ALA A 31 -4.91 -6.69 -0.40
CA ALA A 31 -5.18 -6.59 -1.84
C ALA A 31 -6.00 -7.78 -2.36
N GLN A 32 -5.82 -8.99 -1.81
CA GLN A 32 -6.65 -10.15 -2.15
C GLN A 32 -8.08 -10.04 -1.63
N GLN A 33 -8.26 -9.47 -0.43
CA GLN A 33 -9.57 -9.31 0.20
C GLN A 33 -10.41 -8.21 -0.46
N VAL A 34 -9.78 -7.14 -0.94
CA VAL A 34 -10.44 -5.95 -1.48
C VAL A 34 -10.40 -5.94 -3.03
N ALA A 35 -10.05 -7.07 -3.66
CA ALA A 35 -9.67 -7.13 -5.08
C ALA A 35 -10.77 -6.74 -6.09
N THR A 36 -12.04 -6.70 -5.69
CA THR A 36 -13.12 -6.16 -6.54
C THR A 36 -13.18 -4.64 -6.43
N GLY A 37 -12.51 -3.94 -7.35
CA GLY A 37 -12.72 -2.51 -7.60
C GLY A 37 -11.63 -1.55 -7.14
N ILE A 38 -10.47 -2.04 -6.68
CA ILE A 38 -9.33 -1.15 -6.39
C ILE A 38 -8.71 -0.66 -7.71
N GLU A 39 -8.91 0.62 -8.02
CA GLU A 39 -8.08 1.33 -8.98
C GLU A 39 -6.66 1.49 -8.45
N SER A 40 -5.68 1.54 -9.36
CA SER A 40 -4.31 1.86 -9.01
C SER A 40 -4.25 3.25 -8.39
N LEU A 41 -3.72 3.35 -7.17
CA LEU A 41 -3.46 4.64 -6.54
C LEU A 41 -2.36 5.37 -7.31
N SER A 42 -2.56 6.66 -7.56
CA SER A 42 -1.54 7.54 -8.12
C SER A 42 -0.36 7.71 -7.15
N PRO A 43 0.85 8.09 -7.62
CA PRO A 43 1.98 8.39 -6.75
C PRO A 43 1.67 9.47 -5.70
N TYR A 44 0.79 10.43 -6.03
CA TYR A 44 0.33 11.46 -5.11
C TYR A 44 -0.48 10.84 -3.96
N GLU A 45 -1.44 9.98 -4.28
CA GLU A 45 -2.25 9.29 -3.28
C GLU A 45 -1.38 8.36 -2.42
N ILE A 46 -0.44 7.61 -3.01
CA ILE A 46 0.46 6.75 -2.23
C ILE A 46 1.29 7.56 -1.23
N LYS A 47 1.77 8.75 -1.62
CA LYS A 47 2.59 9.61 -0.76
C LYS A 47 1.77 10.32 0.32
N ASN A 48 0.59 10.82 -0.03
CA ASN A 48 -0.13 11.78 0.82
C ASN A 48 -1.30 11.15 1.56
N LYS A 49 -1.87 10.04 1.10
CA LYS A 49 -3.05 9.43 1.74
C LYS A 49 -2.82 9.01 3.19
N TYR A 50 -1.58 8.66 3.55
CA TYR A 50 -1.22 8.41 4.94
C TYR A 50 -1.26 9.70 5.77
N LEU A 51 -0.69 10.79 5.25
CA LEU A 51 -0.70 12.11 5.90
C LEU A 51 -2.11 12.69 5.99
N ASP A 52 -2.91 12.53 4.94
CA ASP A 52 -4.30 12.99 4.91
C ASP A 52 -5.15 12.20 5.93
N MET A 53 -4.93 10.89 6.07
CA MET A 53 -5.60 10.08 7.08
C MET A 53 -5.18 10.46 8.51
N GLU A 54 -3.88 10.63 8.77
CA GLU A 54 -3.39 11.11 10.08
C GLU A 54 -3.91 12.52 10.39
N TYR A 55 -3.92 13.42 9.41
CA TYR A 55 -4.46 14.76 9.56
C TYR A 55 -5.95 14.72 9.91
N ASN A 56 -6.75 13.94 9.18
CA ASN A 56 -8.18 13.82 9.42
C ASN A 56 -8.50 13.20 10.78
N ASP A 57 -7.75 12.18 11.21
CA ASP A 57 -7.89 11.59 12.55
C ASP A 57 -7.56 12.61 13.65
N MET A 58 -6.50 13.40 13.45
CA MET A 58 -6.12 14.47 14.38
C MET A 58 -7.14 15.62 14.39
N GLU A 59 -7.66 16.02 13.24
CA GLU A 59 -8.70 17.04 13.12
C GLU A 59 -10.00 16.59 13.80
N ALA A 60 -10.40 15.33 13.63
CA ALA A 60 -11.54 14.74 14.32
C ALA A 60 -11.33 14.68 15.84
N TYR A 61 -10.11 14.41 16.30
CA TYR A 61 -9.76 14.43 17.72
C TYR A 61 -9.79 15.83 18.33
N VAL A 62 -9.33 16.85 17.60
CA VAL A 62 -9.28 18.25 18.08
C VAL A 62 -10.65 18.92 18.05
N ASN A 63 -11.51 18.53 17.09
CA ASN A 63 -12.87 19.06 16.95
C ASN A 63 -13.94 18.25 17.71
N LEU A 64 -13.52 17.36 18.63
CA LEU A 64 -14.34 16.70 19.64
C LEU A 64 -14.48 17.58 20.90
#